data_AF-A0A3P7ICD8-F1
#
_entry.id   AF-A0A3P7ICD8-F1
#
_cell.length_a   1.000
_cell.length_b   1.000
_cell.length_c   1.000
_cell.angle_alpha   90.00
_cell.angle_beta   90.00
_cell.angle_gamma   90.00
#
_symmetry.space_group_name_H-M   'P 1'
#
loop_
_entity.id
_entity.type
_entity.pdbx_description
1 polymer ?
#
loop_
_entity_poly.entity_id
_entity_poly.type
_entity_poly.pdbx_seq_one_letter_code
_entity_poly.pdbx_strand_id
1 'polypeptide(L)'
;MFQAAVAKKYPEIPVPNGILEADETRPPSTAVEPVILSKQQELLNGPPAYLWNYLRRSGMQGFFLPLSGGADSASVAVMVRAMCEKVYAAYADACKDPNHERAEFKLAGEEINVKSADELCRKVFFTCYMQSKHSSEQTRNFAKDLASQICSNHLRTEIDDAVKSFVSMASSTFGVNFSGSPPWEDPRVSLGMQNVQARIRMVTAYLFAQLALYFHKRPGSLLVLGSSNVDESLVGYVTKYDCSAADLNPIGSMMKSDLKAMLRYARDTMGLTALSQIIDAPPTAELLPRVEGQPPQLDEVEIGLTYEEMAEIGQLRKPGCLGPYGTFLKLLPLWHDVTPEEMAKKVKRFYWRYGANRHKATILTPGTYFTDRNHWNFLNLSAYHAERYSCDDHRNDHRPFLYNSAWEWQFKKIDQFVSVKEHPSGQGGRFIC
;
A
#
# COMPACT_ATOMS: atom_id res chain seq x y z
N MET A 1 38.56 -38.10 19.00
CA MET A 1 38.93 -36.79 19.59
C MET A 1 37.70 -36.26 20.32
N PHE A 2 37.80 -36.17 21.64
CA PHE A 2 36.75 -35.66 22.52
C PHE A 2 36.48 -34.18 22.21
N GLN A 3 35.27 -33.83 21.78
CA GLN A 3 34.76 -32.48 22.01
C GLN A 3 34.33 -32.40 23.48
N ALA A 4 35.32 -32.27 24.38
CA ALA A 4 35.05 -31.90 25.76
C ALA A 4 34.66 -30.41 25.77
N ALA A 5 33.37 -30.12 25.55
CA ALA A 5 32.84 -28.79 25.77
C ALA A 5 32.95 -28.47 27.27
N VAL A 6 33.96 -27.70 27.66
CA VAL A 6 34.11 -27.12 29.02
C VAL A 6 33.16 -25.93 29.14
N ALA A 7 31.86 -26.16 28.89
CA ALA A 7 30.84 -25.14 29.07
C ALA A 7 30.47 -25.07 30.55
N LYS A 8 30.39 -23.85 31.11
CA LYS A 8 29.86 -23.66 32.46
C LYS A 8 28.43 -24.21 32.50
N LYS A 9 28.15 -25.06 33.50
CA LYS A 9 26.80 -25.56 33.76
C LYS A 9 25.85 -24.37 33.97
N TYR A 10 24.64 -24.45 33.40
CA TYR A 10 23.61 -23.46 33.69
C TYR A 10 23.32 -23.42 35.20
N PRO A 11 23.09 -22.24 35.80
CA PRO A 11 22.66 -22.15 37.18
C PRO A 11 21.36 -22.94 37.36
N GLU A 12 21.33 -23.83 38.35
CA GLU A 12 20.14 -24.58 38.72
C GLU A 12 19.40 -23.81 39.82
N ILE A 13 18.14 -23.47 39.56
CA ILE A 13 17.26 -22.83 40.54
C ILE A 13 16.30 -23.91 41.06
N PRO A 14 16.36 -24.26 42.35
CA PRO A 14 15.43 -25.23 42.92
C PRO A 14 14.02 -24.64 42.96
N VAL A 15 13.07 -25.29 42.27
CA VAL A 15 11.64 -24.94 42.31
C VAL A 15 10.96 -25.95 43.24
N PRO A 16 10.46 -25.53 44.42
CA PRO A 16 9.98 -26.44 45.47
C PRO A 16 8.66 -27.15 45.14
N ASN A 17 7.91 -26.66 44.15
CA ASN A 17 6.68 -27.28 43.67
C ASN A 17 6.96 -27.96 42.33
N GLY A 18 6.57 -29.23 42.18
CA GLY A 18 6.66 -29.93 40.91
C GLY A 18 5.80 -29.26 39.84
N ILE A 19 6.29 -29.25 38.59
CA ILE A 19 5.56 -28.69 37.43
C ILE A 19 4.47 -29.66 36.95
N LEU A 20 4.54 -30.92 37.35
CA LEU A 20 3.65 -31.99 36.94
C LEU A 20 2.67 -32.32 38.06
N GLU A 21 1.40 -32.03 37.84
CA GLU A 21 0.28 -32.61 38.59
C GLU A 21 -0.17 -33.89 37.88
N ALA A 22 -0.33 -34.98 38.62
CA ALA A 22 -0.84 -36.22 38.08
C ALA A 22 -2.35 -36.08 37.80
N ASP A 23 -2.72 -35.97 36.53
CA ASP A 23 -4.11 -35.96 36.07
C ASP A 23 -4.33 -37.15 35.13
N GLU A 24 -4.88 -38.24 35.69
CA GLU A 24 -5.18 -39.48 34.96
C GLU A 24 -6.33 -39.32 33.94
N THR A 25 -7.06 -38.20 33.99
CA THR A 25 -8.20 -37.94 33.10
C THR A 25 -7.81 -37.19 31.83
N ARG A 26 -6.58 -36.67 31.76
CA ARG A 26 -6.12 -35.85 30.65
C ARG A 26 -5.44 -36.69 29.56
N PRO A 27 -6.00 -36.75 28.34
CA PRO A 27 -5.37 -37.49 27.25
C PRO A 27 -4.05 -36.82 26.81
N PRO A 28 -3.07 -37.60 26.33
CA PRO A 28 -1.85 -37.04 25.75
C PRO A 28 -2.20 -36.22 24.52
N SER A 29 -1.56 -35.05 24.36
CA SER A 29 -1.69 -34.26 23.13
C SER A 29 -1.13 -35.05 21.94
N THR A 30 -1.88 -35.12 20.85
CA THR A 30 -1.42 -35.73 19.60
C THR A 30 -0.64 -34.73 18.75
N ALA A 31 0.24 -35.23 17.88
CA ALA A 31 0.89 -34.39 16.89
C ALA A 31 -0.15 -33.84 15.91
N VAL A 32 -0.04 -32.56 15.57
CA VAL A 32 -0.92 -31.86 14.62
C VAL A 32 -0.03 -31.16 13.60
N GLU A 33 -0.38 -31.30 12.31
CA GLU A 33 0.31 -30.59 11.22
C GLU A 33 -0.01 -29.08 11.27
N PRO A 34 1.00 -28.20 11.11
CA PRO A 34 0.77 -26.77 11.12
C PRO A 34 -0.02 -26.33 9.89
N VAL A 35 -1.07 -25.53 10.09
CA VAL A 35 -1.84 -24.92 9.00
C VAL A 35 -1.04 -23.74 8.44
N ILE A 36 -0.53 -23.89 7.22
CA ILE A 36 0.15 -22.82 6.48
C ILE A 36 -0.86 -22.16 5.52
N LEU A 37 -1.05 -20.86 5.67
CA LEU A 37 -1.97 -20.09 4.83
C LEU A 37 -1.33 -19.79 3.46
N SER A 38 -2.17 -19.68 2.43
CA SER A 38 -1.72 -19.09 1.15
C SER A 38 -1.46 -17.59 1.31
N LYS A 39 -0.65 -17.00 0.43
CA LYS A 39 -0.42 -15.54 0.42
C LYS A 39 -1.72 -14.74 0.42
N GLN A 40 -2.70 -15.15 -0.39
CA GLN A 40 -3.99 -14.45 -0.48
C GLN A 40 -4.77 -14.55 0.84
N GLN A 41 -4.70 -15.71 1.52
CA GLN A 41 -5.29 -15.87 2.84
C GLN A 41 -4.55 -15.01 3.87
N GLU A 42 -3.22 -14.95 3.87
CA GLU A 42 -2.45 -14.08 4.76
C GLU A 42 -2.85 -12.60 4.58
N LEU A 43 -2.99 -12.14 3.34
CA LEU A 43 -3.42 -10.79 3.00
C LEU A 43 -4.86 -10.48 3.42
N LEU A 44 -5.73 -11.49 3.48
CA LEU A 44 -7.11 -11.38 3.96
C LEU A 44 -7.26 -11.68 5.46
N ASN A 45 -6.18 -11.96 6.19
CA ASN A 45 -6.21 -12.19 7.65
C ASN A 45 -5.37 -11.15 8.42
N GLY A 46 -4.12 -10.93 8.03
CA GLY A 46 -3.18 -10.05 8.73
C GLY A 46 -3.59 -8.58 8.71
N PRO A 47 -3.67 -7.92 7.53
CA PRO A 47 -4.09 -6.52 7.43
C PRO A 47 -5.51 -6.26 7.99
N PRO A 48 -6.52 -7.11 7.76
CA PRO A 48 -7.82 -6.97 8.42
C PRO A 48 -7.74 -6.99 9.95
N ALA A 49 -6.97 -7.90 10.55
CA ALA A 49 -6.76 -7.92 11.99
C ALA A 49 -5.99 -6.68 12.49
N TYR A 50 -5.03 -6.19 11.71
CA TYR A 50 -4.33 -4.94 11.99
C TYR A 50 -5.30 -3.75 12.00
N LEU A 51 -6.14 -3.61 10.97
CA LEU A 51 -7.14 -2.54 10.87
C LEU A 51 -8.10 -2.56 12.05
N TRP A 52 -8.60 -3.73 12.46
CA TRP A 52 -9.50 -3.82 13.62
C TRP A 52 -8.82 -3.37 14.91
N ASN A 53 -7.62 -3.88 15.16
CA ASN A 53 -6.86 -3.52 16.34
C ASN A 53 -6.51 -2.04 16.37
N TYR A 54 -6.21 -1.46 15.21
CA TYR A 54 -5.95 -0.04 15.10
C TYR A 54 -7.19 0.79 15.42
N LEU A 55 -8.31 0.48 14.77
CA LEU A 55 -9.56 1.21 14.91
C LEU A 55 -10.02 1.23 16.37
N ARG A 56 -10.15 0.05 17.00
CA ARG A 56 -10.65 -0.06 18.38
C ARG A 56 -9.76 0.62 19.42
N ARG A 57 -8.46 0.78 19.13
CA ARG A 57 -7.47 1.41 20.05
C ARG A 57 -7.26 2.90 19.79
N SER A 58 -7.54 3.37 18.58
CA SER A 58 -7.34 4.77 18.19
C SER A 58 -8.36 5.74 18.80
N GLY A 59 -9.50 5.24 19.28
CA GLY A 59 -10.63 6.08 19.69
C GLY A 59 -11.46 6.63 18.52
N MET A 60 -11.10 6.29 17.29
CA MET A 60 -11.81 6.69 16.07
C MET A 60 -13.04 5.82 15.83
N GLN A 61 -13.94 6.30 14.98
CA GLN A 61 -15.29 5.73 14.81
C GLN A 61 -15.48 5.00 13.47
N GLY A 62 -14.43 4.94 12.67
CA GLY A 62 -14.40 4.22 11.40
C GLY A 62 -13.24 4.64 10.51
N PHE A 63 -13.37 4.30 9.24
CA PHE A 63 -12.42 4.57 8.17
C PHE A 63 -13.07 5.39 7.06
N PHE A 64 -12.26 6.21 6.41
CA PHE A 64 -12.60 6.92 5.19
C PHE A 64 -11.61 6.54 4.08
N LEU A 65 -12.09 6.03 2.95
CA LEU A 65 -11.26 5.65 1.80
C LEU A 65 -11.66 6.45 0.55
N PRO A 66 -10.74 7.21 -0.06
CA PRO A 66 -10.87 7.67 -1.44
C PRO A 66 -10.88 6.45 -2.38
N LEU A 67 -12.06 6.04 -2.85
CA LEU A 67 -12.24 4.85 -3.68
C LEU A 67 -12.23 5.25 -5.14
N SER A 68 -11.15 4.91 -5.87
CA SER A 68 -10.93 5.38 -7.25
C SER A 68 -11.53 4.47 -8.32
N GLY A 69 -11.96 3.25 -7.96
CA GLY A 69 -12.33 2.21 -8.92
C GLY A 69 -11.13 1.46 -9.52
N GLY A 70 -9.90 1.79 -9.10
CA GLY A 70 -8.69 1.03 -9.44
C GLY A 70 -8.37 -0.07 -8.43
N ALA A 71 -7.51 -1.01 -8.84
CA ALA A 71 -7.15 -2.21 -8.08
C ALA A 71 -6.68 -1.92 -6.64
N ASP A 72 -5.86 -0.91 -6.43
CA ASP A 72 -5.25 -0.68 -5.11
C ASP A 72 -6.28 -0.22 -4.07
N SER A 73 -7.11 0.76 -4.43
CA SER A 73 -8.20 1.21 -3.55
C SER A 73 -9.24 0.10 -3.35
N ALA A 74 -9.48 -0.74 -4.36
CA ALA A 74 -10.33 -1.92 -4.22
C ALA A 74 -9.73 -2.95 -3.24
N SER A 75 -8.41 -3.17 -3.25
CA SER A 75 -7.73 -4.05 -2.30
C SER A 75 -7.90 -3.59 -0.86
N VAL A 76 -7.76 -2.29 -0.61
CA VAL A 76 -8.03 -1.70 0.72
C VAL A 76 -9.48 -1.92 1.13
N ALA A 77 -10.42 -1.67 0.21
CA ALA A 77 -11.85 -1.84 0.47
C ALA A 77 -12.22 -3.30 0.80
N VAL A 78 -11.63 -4.27 0.08
CA VAL A 78 -11.78 -5.71 0.35
C VAL A 78 -11.19 -6.09 1.70
N MET A 79 -10.05 -5.53 2.11
CA MET A 79 -9.48 -5.77 3.44
C MET A 79 -10.37 -5.27 4.57
N VAL A 80 -10.98 -4.09 4.42
CA VAL A 80 -11.95 -3.56 5.39
C VAL A 80 -13.21 -4.43 5.42
N ARG A 81 -13.67 -4.94 4.27
CA ARG A 81 -14.78 -5.91 4.22
C ARG A 81 -14.45 -7.21 4.96
N ALA A 82 -13.30 -7.80 4.66
CA ALA A 82 -12.82 -9.03 5.33
C ALA A 82 -12.66 -8.82 6.84
N MET A 83 -12.23 -7.63 7.27
CA MET A 83 -12.21 -7.24 8.68
C MET A 83 -13.62 -7.30 9.28
N CYS A 84 -14.62 -6.69 8.62
CA CYS A 84 -15.99 -6.67 9.13
C CYS A 84 -16.59 -8.07 9.24
N GLU A 85 -16.34 -8.95 8.27
CA GLU A 85 -16.82 -10.35 8.31
C GLU A 85 -16.22 -11.13 9.49
N LYS A 86 -14.91 -11.00 9.70
CA LYS A 86 -14.21 -11.69 10.81
C LYS A 86 -14.62 -11.14 12.17
N VAL A 87 -14.70 -9.82 12.31
CA VAL A 87 -15.12 -9.16 13.55
C VAL A 87 -16.54 -9.53 13.89
N TYR A 88 -17.46 -9.51 12.91
CA TYR A 88 -18.84 -9.92 13.14
C TYR A 88 -18.95 -11.40 13.54
N ALA A 89 -18.22 -12.30 12.86
CA ALA A 89 -18.22 -13.72 13.21
C ALA A 89 -17.75 -13.95 14.66
N ALA A 90 -16.66 -13.29 15.08
CA ALA A 90 -16.15 -13.37 16.45
C ALA A 90 -17.12 -12.73 17.46
N TYR A 91 -17.72 -11.58 17.11
CA TYR A 91 -18.72 -10.91 17.95
C TYR A 91 -19.97 -11.75 18.16
N ALA A 92 -20.48 -12.36 17.10
CA ALA A 92 -21.66 -13.22 17.15
C ALA A 92 -21.42 -14.47 18.00
N ASP A 93 -20.19 -15.00 18.00
CA ASP A 93 -19.81 -16.11 18.88
C ASP A 93 -19.71 -15.66 20.35
N ALA A 94 -19.05 -14.54 20.61
CA ALA A 94 -18.94 -13.94 21.94
C ALA A 94 -20.30 -13.50 22.53
N CYS A 95 -21.31 -13.27 21.70
CA CYS A 95 -22.68 -13.01 22.15
C CYS A 95 -23.40 -14.27 22.69
N LYS A 96 -22.91 -15.48 22.36
CA LYS A 96 -23.48 -16.74 22.88
C LYS A 96 -23.02 -17.04 24.30
N ASP A 97 -21.87 -16.52 24.71
CA ASP A 97 -21.35 -16.66 26.06
C ASP A 97 -21.77 -15.45 26.94
N PRO A 98 -22.67 -15.65 27.92
CA PRO A 98 -23.14 -14.58 28.79
C PRO A 98 -22.03 -14.03 29.71
N ASN A 99 -20.93 -14.77 29.93
CA ASN A 99 -19.82 -14.33 30.77
C ASN A 99 -18.74 -13.55 30.01
N HIS A 100 -18.86 -13.46 28.68
CA HIS A 100 -17.89 -12.78 27.85
C HIS A 100 -18.06 -11.25 27.92
N GLU A 101 -17.06 -10.51 28.39
CA GLU A 101 -17.13 -9.05 28.62
C GLU A 101 -17.12 -8.18 27.33
N ARG A 102 -16.72 -8.78 26.19
CA ARG A 102 -16.76 -8.18 24.83
C ARG A 102 -16.05 -6.82 24.70
N ALA A 103 -15.03 -6.58 25.52
CA ALA A 103 -14.28 -5.32 25.53
C ALA A 103 -13.54 -5.04 24.20
N GLU A 104 -13.17 -6.09 23.46
CA GLU A 104 -12.54 -6.02 22.14
C GLU A 104 -13.50 -5.61 21.02
N PHE A 105 -14.82 -5.62 21.27
CA PHE A 105 -15.88 -5.26 20.33
C PHE A 105 -16.43 -3.84 20.55
N LYS A 106 -15.62 -2.97 21.17
CA LYS A 106 -15.99 -1.58 21.47
C LYS A 106 -15.28 -0.58 20.54
N LEU A 107 -16.02 0.43 20.09
CA LEU A 107 -15.54 1.59 19.36
C LEU A 107 -15.82 2.85 20.19
N ALA A 108 -14.75 3.55 20.56
CA ALA A 108 -14.78 4.68 21.51
C ALA A 108 -15.56 4.39 22.82
N GLY A 109 -15.45 3.15 23.33
CA GLY A 109 -16.09 2.74 24.59
C GLY A 109 -17.49 2.15 24.44
N GLU A 110 -18.12 2.26 23.26
CA GLU A 110 -19.43 1.68 22.98
C GLU A 110 -19.30 0.37 22.20
N GLU A 111 -20.04 -0.65 22.60
CA GLU A 111 -20.11 -1.93 21.88
C GLU A 111 -20.69 -1.72 20.47
N ILE A 112 -20.16 -2.47 19.49
CA ILE A 112 -20.54 -2.29 18.09
C ILE A 112 -22.04 -2.50 17.86
N ASN A 113 -22.70 -3.41 18.58
CA ASN A 113 -24.15 -3.64 18.55
C ASN A 113 -24.71 -3.79 17.13
N VAL A 114 -24.12 -4.68 16.34
CA VAL A 114 -24.50 -4.93 14.93
C VAL A 114 -25.08 -6.34 14.75
N LYS A 115 -25.92 -6.52 13.74
CA LYS A 115 -26.59 -7.80 13.41
C LYS A 115 -26.00 -8.52 12.21
N SER A 116 -25.05 -7.91 11.51
CA SER A 116 -24.34 -8.52 10.39
C SER A 116 -23.02 -7.82 10.09
N ALA A 117 -22.17 -8.49 9.31
CA ALA A 117 -20.97 -7.88 8.75
C ALA A 117 -21.29 -6.68 7.84
N ASP A 118 -22.43 -6.71 7.14
CA ASP A 118 -22.90 -5.61 6.29
C ASP A 118 -23.25 -4.37 7.11
N GLU A 119 -23.92 -4.56 8.25
CA GLU A 119 -24.24 -3.47 9.17
C GLU A 119 -22.97 -2.88 9.79
N LEU A 120 -22.03 -3.74 10.17
CA LEU A 120 -20.72 -3.29 10.64
C LEU A 120 -19.99 -2.47 9.58
N CYS A 121 -19.88 -2.98 8.35
CA CYS A 121 -19.22 -2.29 7.26
C CYS A 121 -19.87 -0.93 6.99
N ARG A 122 -21.19 -0.86 6.92
CA ARG A 122 -21.93 0.40 6.72
C ARG A 122 -21.71 1.39 7.86
N LYS A 123 -21.57 0.89 9.10
CA LYS A 123 -21.33 1.71 10.30
C LYS A 123 -19.91 2.27 10.35
N VAL A 124 -18.90 1.50 9.96
CA VAL A 124 -17.49 1.87 10.18
C VAL A 124 -16.74 2.25 8.92
N PHE A 125 -17.28 2.02 7.73
CA PHE A 125 -16.54 2.22 6.48
C PHE A 125 -17.23 3.19 5.53
N PHE A 126 -16.57 4.33 5.30
CA PHE A 126 -16.99 5.36 4.37
C PHE A 126 -16.07 5.34 3.16
N THR A 127 -16.66 5.33 1.97
CA THR A 127 -15.91 5.38 0.71
C THR A 127 -16.35 6.60 -0.08
N CYS A 128 -15.43 7.22 -0.82
CA CYS A 128 -15.78 8.38 -1.65
C CYS A 128 -15.10 8.31 -3.02
N TYR A 129 -15.90 8.34 -4.08
CA TYR A 129 -15.39 8.56 -5.43
C TYR A 129 -15.33 10.07 -5.73
N MET A 130 -14.13 10.58 -5.94
CA MET A 130 -13.85 12.02 -6.16
C MET A 130 -13.55 12.29 -7.63
N GLN A 131 -14.64 12.56 -8.37
CA GLN A 131 -14.64 12.70 -9.81
C GLN A 131 -14.01 14.03 -10.27
N SER A 132 -13.24 13.97 -11.35
CA SER A 132 -12.85 15.15 -12.14
C SER A 132 -13.50 15.10 -13.52
N LYS A 133 -13.45 16.19 -14.28
CA LYS A 133 -13.92 16.26 -15.68
C LYS A 133 -13.28 15.23 -16.63
N HIS A 134 -12.17 14.61 -16.22
CA HIS A 134 -11.44 13.61 -17.01
C HIS A 134 -11.73 12.17 -16.60
N SER A 135 -12.42 11.99 -15.48
CA SER A 135 -12.73 10.67 -14.94
C SER A 135 -13.81 9.98 -15.76
N SER A 136 -13.61 8.70 -16.07
CA SER A 136 -14.54 7.93 -16.89
C SER A 136 -15.77 7.49 -16.10
N GLU A 137 -16.89 7.29 -16.80
CA GLU A 137 -18.08 6.66 -16.22
C GLU A 137 -17.79 5.23 -15.73
N GLN A 138 -16.83 4.56 -16.38
CA GLN A 138 -16.43 3.19 -16.07
C GLN A 138 -15.81 3.09 -14.67
N THR A 139 -14.78 3.89 -14.35
CA THR A 139 -14.14 3.85 -13.01
C THR A 139 -15.10 4.26 -11.90
N ARG A 140 -16.02 5.19 -12.19
CA ARG A 140 -17.12 5.57 -11.29
C ARG A 140 -18.04 4.39 -10.99
N ASN A 141 -18.47 3.65 -12.00
CA ASN A 141 -19.35 2.50 -11.83
C ASN A 141 -18.64 1.38 -11.07
N PHE A 142 -17.37 1.13 -11.34
CA PHE A 142 -16.56 0.17 -10.58
C PHE A 142 -16.53 0.48 -9.08
N ALA A 143 -16.26 1.74 -8.71
CA ALA A 143 -16.26 2.17 -7.32
C ALA A 143 -17.63 1.99 -6.67
N LYS A 144 -18.70 2.40 -7.36
CA LYS A 144 -20.09 2.28 -6.88
C LYS A 144 -20.49 0.82 -6.67
N ASP A 145 -20.24 -0.05 -7.64
CA ASP A 145 -20.66 -1.44 -7.62
C ASP A 145 -19.90 -2.22 -6.53
N LEU A 146 -18.59 -1.99 -6.41
CA LEU A 146 -17.81 -2.57 -5.31
C LEU A 146 -18.30 -2.07 -3.95
N ALA A 147 -18.49 -0.75 -3.79
CA ALA A 147 -18.95 -0.16 -2.54
C ALA A 147 -20.32 -0.69 -2.10
N SER A 148 -21.21 -0.96 -3.06
CA SER A 148 -22.51 -1.60 -2.85
C SER A 148 -22.35 -3.03 -2.36
N GLN A 149 -21.55 -3.86 -3.04
CA GLN A 149 -21.34 -5.27 -2.67
C GLN A 149 -20.71 -5.43 -1.28
N ILE A 150 -19.74 -4.58 -0.93
CA ILE A 150 -19.12 -4.64 0.41
C ILE A 150 -19.97 -3.97 1.50
N CYS A 151 -21.07 -3.29 1.14
CA CYS A 151 -21.95 -2.54 2.04
C CYS A 151 -21.28 -1.36 2.75
N SER A 152 -20.37 -0.64 2.10
CA SER A 152 -19.80 0.60 2.64
C SER A 152 -20.76 1.78 2.51
N ASN A 153 -20.55 2.84 3.30
CA ASN A 153 -21.25 4.11 3.14
C ASN A 153 -20.58 4.92 2.01
N HIS A 154 -21.16 4.84 0.82
CA HIS A 154 -20.54 5.38 -0.39
C HIS A 154 -21.02 6.80 -0.71
N LEU A 155 -20.05 7.71 -0.86
CA LEU A 155 -20.23 9.09 -1.26
C LEU A 155 -19.67 9.32 -2.66
N ARG A 156 -20.21 10.31 -3.35
CA ARG A 156 -19.68 10.84 -4.60
C ARG A 156 -19.56 12.34 -4.49
N THR A 157 -18.44 12.88 -4.98
CA THR A 157 -18.25 14.33 -5.10
C THR A 157 -17.48 14.64 -6.37
N GLU A 158 -17.65 15.85 -6.87
CA GLU A 158 -16.88 16.41 -7.98
C GLU A 158 -15.86 17.42 -7.40
N ILE A 159 -14.65 17.46 -7.94
CA ILE A 159 -13.57 18.34 -7.46
C ILE A 159 -13.28 19.52 -8.40
N ASP A 160 -13.94 19.58 -9.56
CA ASP A 160 -13.60 20.50 -10.65
C ASP A 160 -13.72 21.98 -10.24
N ASP A 161 -14.73 22.35 -9.45
CA ASP A 161 -14.89 23.73 -8.98
C ASP A 161 -13.77 24.17 -8.04
N ALA A 162 -13.32 23.27 -7.16
CA ALA A 162 -12.17 23.51 -6.30
C ALA A 162 -10.90 23.66 -7.16
N VAL A 163 -10.66 22.72 -8.09
CA VAL A 163 -9.52 22.76 -9.01
C VAL A 163 -9.51 24.08 -9.79
N LYS A 164 -10.64 24.46 -10.39
CA LYS A 164 -10.81 25.69 -11.15
C LYS A 164 -10.50 26.92 -10.31
N SER A 165 -10.90 26.95 -9.05
CA SER A 165 -10.61 28.05 -8.13
C SER A 165 -9.11 28.21 -7.89
N PHE A 166 -8.39 27.11 -7.62
CA PHE A 166 -6.93 27.14 -7.46
C PHE A 166 -6.19 27.53 -8.75
N VAL A 167 -6.62 27.01 -9.90
CA VAL A 167 -6.00 27.33 -11.20
C VAL A 167 -6.25 28.79 -11.59
N SER A 168 -7.44 29.33 -11.31
CA SER A 168 -7.77 30.74 -11.58
C SER A 168 -6.96 31.68 -10.69
N MET A 169 -6.76 31.33 -9.42
CA MET A 169 -5.90 32.06 -8.50
C MET A 169 -4.45 32.11 -9.00
N ALA A 170 -3.89 30.95 -9.40
CA ALA A 170 -2.55 30.90 -9.98
C ALA A 170 -2.46 31.72 -11.28
N SER A 171 -3.47 31.64 -12.15
CA SER A 171 -3.48 32.37 -13.42
C SER A 171 -3.48 33.88 -13.21
N SER A 172 -4.30 34.36 -12.26
CA SER A 172 -4.38 35.78 -11.90
C SER A 172 -3.09 36.28 -11.25
N THR A 173 -2.45 35.44 -10.43
CA THR A 173 -1.22 35.80 -9.71
C THR A 173 -0.01 35.89 -10.63
N PHE A 174 0.13 34.94 -11.56
CA PHE A 174 1.27 34.87 -12.47
C PHE A 174 1.06 35.64 -13.78
N GLY A 175 -0.17 36.14 -14.05
CA GLY A 175 -0.51 36.78 -15.32
C GLY A 175 -0.45 35.83 -16.52
N VAL A 176 -0.55 34.52 -16.29
CA VAL A 176 -0.48 33.46 -17.31
C VAL A 176 -1.77 32.65 -17.26
N ASN A 177 -2.38 32.40 -18.41
CA ASN A 177 -3.60 31.59 -18.45
C ASN A 177 -3.28 30.09 -18.37
N PHE A 178 -3.49 29.49 -17.20
CA PHE A 178 -3.37 28.04 -17.00
C PHE A 178 -4.70 27.29 -17.22
N SER A 179 -5.81 27.98 -17.50
CA SER A 179 -7.14 27.36 -17.66
C SER A 179 -7.35 26.66 -19.01
N GLY A 180 -6.32 26.58 -19.86
CA GLY A 180 -6.36 25.85 -21.12
C GLY A 180 -6.59 24.34 -20.92
N SER A 181 -7.08 23.67 -21.96
CA SER A 181 -7.20 22.22 -22.00
C SER A 181 -5.91 21.58 -22.53
N PRO A 182 -5.59 20.34 -22.12
CA PRO A 182 -4.46 19.58 -22.65
C PRO A 182 -4.54 19.35 -24.17
N PRO A 183 -3.41 19.10 -24.85
CA PRO A 183 -2.06 19.01 -24.27
C PRO A 183 -1.49 20.39 -23.92
N TRP A 184 -0.88 20.52 -22.75
CA TRP A 184 -0.03 21.67 -22.44
C TRP A 184 1.34 21.45 -23.07
N GLU A 185 1.88 22.46 -23.76
CA GLU A 185 3.20 22.37 -24.40
C GLU A 185 4.33 22.16 -23.40
N ASP A 186 4.23 22.80 -22.21
CA ASP A 186 5.23 22.67 -21.15
C ASP A 186 4.87 21.50 -20.20
N PRO A 187 5.72 20.45 -20.10
CA PRO A 187 5.49 19.33 -19.20
C PRO A 187 5.34 19.72 -17.73
N ARG A 188 5.94 20.84 -17.29
CA ARG A 188 5.82 21.36 -15.92
C ARG A 188 4.40 21.83 -15.62
N VAL A 189 3.75 22.45 -16.60
CA VAL A 189 2.36 22.90 -16.48
C VAL A 189 1.45 21.68 -16.41
N SER A 190 1.63 20.70 -17.30
CA SER A 190 0.86 19.45 -17.27
C SER A 190 0.97 18.73 -15.93
N LEU A 191 2.19 18.55 -15.43
CA LEU A 191 2.43 17.94 -14.13
C LEU A 191 1.82 18.77 -12.98
N GLY A 192 1.88 20.11 -13.06
CA GLY A 192 1.24 21.00 -12.09
C GLY A 192 -0.27 20.80 -12.01
N MET A 193 -0.93 20.66 -13.17
CA MET A 193 -2.39 20.46 -13.27
C MET A 193 -2.83 19.08 -12.80
N GLN A 194 -2.01 18.05 -12.97
CA GLN A 194 -2.28 16.72 -12.39
C GLN A 194 -2.08 16.75 -10.87
N ASN A 195 -1.00 17.36 -10.40
CA ASN A 195 -0.66 17.44 -8.97
C ASN A 195 -1.72 18.20 -8.16
N VAL A 196 -2.27 19.30 -8.68
CA VAL A 196 -3.31 20.07 -7.95
C VAL A 196 -4.58 19.25 -7.77
N GLN A 197 -5.00 18.48 -8.78
CA GLN A 197 -6.14 17.56 -8.67
C GLN A 197 -5.88 16.48 -7.63
N ALA A 198 -4.68 15.88 -7.63
CA ALA A 198 -4.30 14.85 -6.67
C ALA A 198 -4.33 15.37 -5.21
N ARG A 199 -3.81 16.59 -4.97
CA ARG A 199 -3.81 17.20 -3.63
C ARG A 199 -5.19 17.65 -3.15
N ILE A 200 -6.04 18.16 -4.05
CA ILE A 200 -7.41 18.55 -3.69
C ILE A 200 -8.23 17.33 -3.24
N ARG A 201 -7.99 16.15 -3.82
CA ARG A 201 -8.61 14.90 -3.32
C ARG A 201 -8.18 14.58 -1.89
N MET A 202 -6.91 14.79 -1.55
CA MET A 202 -6.43 14.61 -0.16
C MET A 202 -7.12 15.58 0.80
N VAL A 203 -7.18 16.87 0.46
CA VAL A 203 -7.86 17.87 1.30
C VAL A 203 -9.34 17.52 1.50
N THR A 204 -10.02 17.11 0.41
CA THR A 204 -11.41 16.66 0.45
C THR A 204 -11.57 15.40 1.31
N ALA A 205 -10.65 14.44 1.23
CA ALA A 205 -10.69 13.20 2.00
C ALA A 205 -10.65 13.48 3.51
N TYR A 206 -9.72 14.32 3.96
CA TYR A 206 -9.61 14.70 5.36
C TYR A 206 -10.80 15.51 5.85
N LEU A 207 -11.30 16.45 5.03
CA LEU A 207 -12.52 17.20 5.37
C LEU A 207 -13.71 16.26 5.57
N PHE A 208 -13.90 15.28 4.67
CA PHE A 208 -15.01 14.34 4.77
C PHE A 208 -14.81 13.35 5.92
N ALA A 209 -13.59 12.88 6.17
CA ALA A 209 -13.29 12.03 7.31
C ALA A 209 -13.63 12.71 8.65
N GLN A 210 -13.44 14.03 8.74
CA GLN A 210 -13.78 14.82 9.92
C GLN A 210 -15.29 15.08 10.06
N LEU A 211 -16.03 15.20 8.94
CA LEU A 211 -17.42 15.66 8.92
C LEU A 211 -18.47 14.57 8.62
N ALA A 212 -18.10 13.42 8.07
CA ALA A 212 -19.06 12.39 7.65
C ALA A 212 -19.94 11.90 8.81
N LEU A 213 -19.37 11.75 10.01
CA LEU A 213 -20.13 11.33 11.18
C LEU A 213 -21.08 12.41 11.71
N TYR A 214 -20.76 13.69 11.50
CA TYR A 214 -21.68 14.78 11.80
C TYR A 214 -22.96 14.66 10.97
N PHE A 215 -22.85 14.33 9.68
CA PHE A 215 -24.02 14.06 8.83
C PHE A 215 -24.86 12.90 9.36
N HIS A 216 -24.22 11.87 9.93
CA HIS A 216 -24.89 10.74 10.57
C HIS A 216 -25.31 10.99 12.03
N LYS A 217 -25.15 12.21 12.55
CA LYS A 217 -25.42 12.57 13.95
C LYS A 217 -24.69 11.66 14.95
N ARG A 218 -23.46 11.29 14.63
CA ARG A 218 -22.57 10.47 15.46
C ARG A 218 -21.35 11.30 15.90
N PRO A 219 -20.87 11.11 17.14
CA PRO A 219 -19.63 11.75 17.58
C PRO A 219 -18.40 11.12 16.91
N GLY A 220 -17.26 11.80 17.00
CA GLY A 220 -15.95 11.30 16.55
C GLY A 220 -15.64 11.59 15.07
N SER A 221 -14.54 11.01 14.61
CA SER A 221 -13.98 11.18 13.26
C SER A 221 -13.52 9.84 12.69
N LEU A 222 -13.22 9.83 11.39
CA LEU A 222 -12.77 8.66 10.64
C LEU A 222 -11.27 8.71 10.36
N LEU A 223 -10.62 7.56 10.33
CA LEU A 223 -9.22 7.42 9.89
C LEU A 223 -9.17 7.38 8.36
N VAL A 224 -8.39 8.26 7.74
CA VAL A 224 -8.17 8.25 6.29
C VAL A 224 -7.27 7.07 5.93
N LEU A 225 -7.72 6.23 5.00
CA LEU A 225 -6.95 5.12 4.45
C LEU A 225 -6.31 5.52 3.11
N GLY A 226 -5.01 5.32 3.01
CA GLY A 226 -4.23 5.41 1.78
C GLY A 226 -4.22 4.09 1.02
N SER A 227 -3.91 4.16 -0.27
CA SER A 227 -3.91 3.00 -1.17
C SER A 227 -2.70 2.96 -2.10
N SER A 228 -1.55 3.48 -1.69
CA SER A 228 -0.31 3.34 -2.46
C SER A 228 0.32 1.98 -2.18
N ASN A 229 0.76 1.27 -3.21
CA ASN A 229 1.48 0.00 -3.07
C ASN A 229 3.00 0.21 -2.93
N VAL A 230 3.73 -0.87 -2.63
CA VAL A 230 5.18 -0.79 -2.35
C VAL A 230 5.99 -0.45 -3.60
N ASP A 231 5.54 -0.90 -4.78
CA ASP A 231 6.30 -0.78 -6.03
C ASP A 231 6.30 0.68 -6.51
N GLU A 232 5.13 1.33 -6.51
CA GLU A 232 4.98 2.77 -6.80
C GLU A 232 5.73 3.62 -5.78
N SER A 233 5.61 3.26 -4.50
CA SER A 233 6.26 3.97 -3.39
C SER A 233 7.80 3.91 -3.51
N LEU A 234 8.33 2.78 -3.98
CA LEU A 234 9.76 2.55 -4.11
C LEU A 234 10.40 3.42 -5.19
N VAL A 235 9.73 3.61 -6.33
CA VAL A 235 10.19 4.53 -7.40
C VAL A 235 9.67 5.97 -7.22
N GLY A 236 8.85 6.19 -6.18
CA GLY A 236 8.22 7.47 -5.85
C GLY A 236 7.26 7.99 -6.92
N TYR A 237 6.54 7.06 -7.57
CA TYR A 237 5.45 7.35 -8.51
C TYR A 237 4.16 7.69 -7.75
N VAL A 238 4.23 8.79 -6.99
CA VAL A 238 3.12 9.37 -6.22
C VAL A 238 3.24 10.89 -6.24
N THR A 239 2.13 11.62 -6.12
CA THR A 239 2.21 13.06 -5.90
C THR A 239 2.47 13.33 -4.43
N LYS A 240 3.51 14.10 -4.11
CA LYS A 240 3.80 14.45 -2.71
C LYS A 240 2.60 15.20 -2.10
N TYR A 241 2.04 14.61 -1.03
CA TYR A 241 0.83 15.06 -0.32
C TYR A 241 -0.50 14.95 -1.11
N ASP A 242 -0.64 13.95 -1.99
CA ASP A 242 -1.95 13.49 -2.46
C ASP A 242 -2.55 12.44 -1.51
N CYS A 243 -3.53 11.65 -1.96
CA CYS A 243 -4.13 10.58 -1.17
C CYS A 243 -3.16 9.43 -0.80
N SER A 244 -1.90 9.45 -1.25
CA SER A 244 -0.81 8.62 -0.71
C SER A 244 -0.38 9.06 0.70
N ALA A 245 -0.72 10.29 1.10
CA ALA A 245 -0.66 10.80 2.46
C ALA A 245 -2.03 10.68 3.13
N ALA A 246 -2.11 9.78 4.10
CA ALA A 246 -3.29 9.37 4.84
C ALA A 246 -2.89 9.06 6.29
N ASP A 247 -3.82 8.57 7.11
CA ASP A 247 -3.53 8.17 8.49
C ASP A 247 -2.97 6.75 8.56
N LEU A 248 -3.46 5.86 7.69
CA LEU A 248 -3.01 4.47 7.59
C LEU A 248 -2.94 4.01 6.14
N ASN A 249 -2.00 3.12 5.84
CA ASN A 249 -1.96 2.43 4.55
C ASN A 249 -1.80 0.91 4.79
N PRO A 250 -2.87 0.10 4.64
CA PRO A 250 -2.80 -1.33 4.86
C PRO A 250 -2.11 -2.10 3.72
N ILE A 251 -1.87 -1.48 2.57
CA ILE A 251 -1.23 -2.10 1.40
C ILE A 251 0.14 -1.51 1.04
N GLY A 252 0.63 -0.54 1.82
CA GLY A 252 1.87 0.21 1.53
C GLY A 252 3.14 -0.61 1.44
N SER A 253 3.12 -1.83 1.97
CA SER A 253 4.23 -2.79 1.90
C SER A 253 3.93 -3.99 1.00
N MET A 254 2.96 -3.93 0.09
CA MET A 254 2.54 -5.07 -0.73
C MET A 254 2.79 -4.85 -2.21
N MET A 255 3.14 -5.92 -2.91
CA MET A 255 3.37 -5.90 -4.36
C MET A 255 2.05 -5.74 -5.12
N LYS A 256 2.07 -5.03 -6.24
CA LYS A 256 0.89 -4.88 -7.13
C LYS A 256 0.34 -6.23 -7.60
N SER A 257 1.22 -7.17 -7.91
CA SER A 257 0.87 -8.51 -8.38
C SER A 257 0.12 -9.33 -7.32
N ASP A 258 0.60 -9.29 -6.07
CA ASP A 258 -0.03 -9.96 -4.93
C ASP A 258 -1.39 -9.33 -4.58
N LEU A 259 -1.54 -8.00 -4.71
CA LEU A 259 -2.83 -7.32 -4.59
C LEU A 259 -3.84 -7.78 -5.64
N LYS A 260 -3.45 -7.85 -6.92
CA LYS A 260 -4.32 -8.39 -7.98
C LYS A 260 -4.70 -9.86 -7.74
N ALA A 261 -3.75 -10.66 -7.25
CA ALA A 261 -4.02 -12.06 -6.91
C ALA A 261 -5.00 -12.19 -5.73
N MET A 262 -4.88 -11.33 -4.72
CA MET A 262 -5.81 -11.26 -3.59
C MET A 262 -7.21 -10.83 -4.05
N LEU A 263 -7.34 -9.86 -4.96
CA LEU A 263 -8.63 -9.47 -5.51
C LEU A 263 -9.32 -10.61 -6.27
N ARG A 264 -8.58 -11.39 -7.06
CA ARG A 264 -9.11 -12.59 -7.73
C ARG A 264 -9.62 -13.61 -6.70
N TYR A 265 -8.82 -13.86 -5.66
CA TYR A 265 -9.20 -14.77 -4.59
C TYR A 265 -10.45 -14.29 -3.83
N ALA A 266 -10.54 -12.99 -3.51
CA ALA A 266 -11.69 -12.40 -2.84
C ALA A 266 -12.96 -12.41 -3.72
N ARG A 267 -12.83 -12.18 -5.03
CA ARG A 267 -13.95 -12.36 -5.98
C ARG A 267 -14.56 -13.75 -5.84
N ASP A 268 -13.70 -14.78 -5.84
CA ASP A 268 -14.13 -16.18 -5.87
C ASP A 268 -14.62 -16.68 -4.50
N THR A 269 -13.99 -16.23 -3.41
CA THR A 269 -14.27 -16.74 -2.05
C THR A 269 -15.27 -15.89 -1.26
N MET A 270 -15.37 -14.59 -1.55
CA MET A 270 -16.29 -13.66 -0.87
C MET A 270 -17.47 -13.24 -1.77
N GLY A 271 -17.54 -13.74 -3.01
CA GLY A 271 -18.65 -13.45 -3.94
C GLY A 271 -18.67 -12.02 -4.49
N LEU A 272 -17.53 -11.31 -4.46
CA LEU A 272 -17.43 -9.91 -4.87
C LEU A 272 -17.24 -9.77 -6.40
N THR A 273 -18.32 -10.00 -7.15
CA THR A 273 -18.28 -10.02 -8.64
C THR A 273 -17.90 -8.69 -9.28
N ALA A 274 -18.09 -7.56 -8.60
CA ALA A 274 -17.66 -6.24 -9.07
C ALA A 274 -16.13 -6.15 -9.30
N LEU A 275 -15.35 -7.04 -8.65
CA LEU A 275 -13.90 -7.08 -8.79
C LEU A 275 -13.44 -7.53 -10.18
N SER A 276 -14.23 -8.32 -10.93
CA SER A 276 -13.82 -8.81 -12.25
C SER A 276 -13.41 -7.67 -13.18
N GLN A 277 -14.26 -6.65 -13.28
CA GLN A 277 -14.02 -5.51 -14.16
C GLN A 277 -12.87 -4.63 -13.66
N ILE A 278 -12.66 -4.54 -12.35
CA ILE A 278 -11.55 -3.80 -11.73
C ILE A 278 -10.20 -4.48 -12.00
N ILE A 279 -10.15 -5.81 -11.94
CA ILE A 279 -8.94 -6.60 -12.17
C ILE A 279 -8.49 -6.53 -13.63
N ASP A 280 -9.46 -6.57 -14.56
CA ASP A 280 -9.21 -6.58 -16.00
C ASP A 280 -8.94 -5.17 -16.56
N ALA A 281 -9.32 -4.12 -15.83
CA ALA A 281 -9.08 -2.75 -16.24
C ALA A 281 -7.57 -2.42 -16.28
N PRO A 282 -7.10 -1.74 -17.33
CA PRO A 282 -5.71 -1.31 -17.41
C PRO A 282 -5.41 -0.27 -16.31
N PRO A 283 -4.24 -0.36 -15.64
CA PRO A 283 -3.86 0.62 -14.62
C PRO A 283 -3.57 1.97 -15.28
N THR A 284 -4.39 2.97 -14.96
CA THR A 284 -4.30 4.32 -15.53
C THR A 284 -4.70 5.39 -14.52
N ALA A 285 -3.96 6.50 -14.50
CA ALA A 285 -4.31 7.69 -13.75
C ALA A 285 -5.18 8.61 -14.63
N GLU A 286 -6.49 8.67 -14.38
CA GLU A 286 -7.44 9.54 -15.13
C GLU A 286 -7.32 11.02 -14.70
N LEU A 287 -6.11 11.60 -14.75
CA LEU A 287 -5.82 12.98 -14.36
C LEU A 287 -5.70 13.94 -15.56
N LEU A 288 -5.54 13.39 -16.76
CA LEU A 288 -5.53 14.09 -18.04
C LEU A 288 -6.74 13.68 -18.89
N PRO A 289 -7.25 14.55 -19.78
CA PRO A 289 -8.24 14.16 -20.76
C PRO A 289 -7.63 13.14 -21.72
N ARG A 290 -8.45 12.16 -22.10
CA ARG A 290 -8.10 11.26 -23.19
C ARG A 290 -8.02 12.06 -24.49
N VAL A 291 -6.88 12.02 -25.15
CA VAL A 291 -6.71 12.53 -26.51
C VAL A 291 -7.14 11.41 -27.46
N GLU A 292 -8.11 11.70 -28.31
CA GLU A 292 -8.63 10.72 -29.27
C GLU A 292 -7.48 10.25 -30.20
N GLY A 293 -7.31 8.92 -30.31
CA GLY A 293 -6.21 8.31 -31.07
C GLY A 293 -4.90 8.10 -30.30
N GLN A 294 -4.77 8.56 -29.05
CA GLN A 294 -3.63 8.23 -28.18
C GLN A 294 -3.95 7.09 -27.21
N PRO A 295 -2.98 6.20 -26.92
CA PRO A 295 -3.17 5.17 -25.91
C PRO A 295 -3.41 5.82 -24.53
N PRO A 296 -4.16 5.16 -23.64
CA PRO A 296 -4.36 5.65 -22.28
C PRO A 296 -3.01 5.79 -21.54
N GLN A 297 -2.95 6.72 -20.60
CA GLN A 297 -1.78 6.93 -19.73
C GLN A 297 -1.64 5.72 -18.80
N LEU A 298 -0.77 4.77 -19.17
CA LEU A 298 -0.50 3.57 -18.39
C LEU A 298 0.68 3.81 -17.44
N ASP A 299 0.51 3.43 -16.17
CA ASP A 299 1.52 3.67 -15.14
C ASP A 299 2.90 3.07 -15.49
N GLU A 300 2.93 1.82 -15.96
CA GLU A 300 4.17 1.12 -16.33
C GLU A 300 4.91 1.79 -17.48
N VAL A 301 4.17 2.39 -18.42
CA VAL A 301 4.75 3.13 -19.56
C VAL A 301 5.40 4.42 -19.07
N GLU A 302 4.74 5.14 -18.16
CA GLU A 302 5.32 6.36 -17.57
C GLU A 302 6.54 6.05 -16.71
N ILE A 303 6.45 5.02 -15.88
CA ILE A 303 7.55 4.56 -15.02
C ILE A 303 8.73 4.08 -15.89
N GLY A 304 8.42 3.39 -17.00
CA GLY A 304 9.38 2.75 -17.89
C GLY A 304 9.84 1.36 -17.41
N LEU A 305 9.08 0.75 -16.50
CA LEU A 305 9.32 -0.56 -15.90
C LEU A 305 7.97 -1.21 -15.62
N THR A 306 7.87 -2.54 -15.79
CA THR A 306 6.69 -3.27 -15.33
C THR A 306 6.70 -3.43 -13.80
N TYR A 307 5.54 -3.74 -13.22
CA TYR A 307 5.43 -4.02 -11.79
C TYR A 307 6.28 -5.23 -11.37
N GLU A 308 6.36 -6.27 -12.21
CA GLU A 308 7.22 -7.43 -11.97
C GLU A 308 8.71 -7.04 -11.97
N GLU A 309 9.14 -6.24 -12.95
CA GLU A 309 10.52 -5.73 -13.02
C GLU A 309 10.89 -4.89 -11.79
N MET A 310 9.97 -4.03 -11.33
CA MET A 310 10.17 -3.23 -10.12
C MET A 310 10.26 -4.08 -8.86
N ALA A 311 9.41 -5.09 -8.72
CA ALA A 311 9.42 -6.00 -7.58
C ALA A 311 10.73 -6.79 -7.51
N GLU A 312 11.20 -7.33 -8.63
CA GLU A 312 12.48 -8.05 -8.70
C GLU A 312 13.67 -7.16 -8.35
N ILE A 313 13.76 -5.97 -8.98
CA ILE A 313 14.81 -4.99 -8.65
C ILE A 313 14.70 -4.58 -7.16
N GLY A 314 13.50 -4.43 -6.63
CA GLY A 314 13.23 -4.13 -5.22
C GLY A 314 13.79 -5.20 -4.27
N GLN A 315 13.56 -6.47 -4.59
CA GLN A 315 14.10 -7.61 -3.83
C GLN A 315 15.63 -7.68 -3.91
N LEU A 316 16.22 -7.38 -5.06
CA LEU A 316 17.68 -7.31 -5.20
C LEU A 316 18.30 -6.13 -4.43
N ARG A 317 17.62 -4.98 -4.41
CA ARG A 317 18.07 -3.76 -3.71
C ARG A 317 18.19 -3.97 -2.21
N LYS A 318 17.15 -4.52 -1.58
CA LYS A 318 17.02 -4.55 -0.11
C LYS A 318 17.36 -5.91 0.49
N PRO A 319 16.58 -6.99 0.29
CA PRO A 319 17.00 -8.33 0.70
C PRO A 319 18.36 -8.76 0.12
N GLY A 320 18.62 -8.43 -1.16
CA GLY A 320 19.88 -8.74 -1.82
C GLY A 320 21.04 -7.80 -1.48
N CYS A 321 20.76 -6.67 -0.81
CA CYS A 321 21.75 -5.63 -0.47
C CYS A 321 22.57 -5.12 -1.68
N LEU A 322 21.99 -5.12 -2.88
CA LEU A 322 22.70 -4.71 -4.10
C LEU A 322 22.46 -3.23 -4.41
N GLY A 323 23.52 -2.53 -4.80
CA GLY A 323 23.43 -1.22 -5.46
C GLY A 323 23.32 -1.35 -7.00
N PRO A 324 23.32 -0.24 -7.77
CA PRO A 324 23.01 -0.27 -9.20
C PRO A 324 23.81 -1.28 -10.01
N TYR A 325 25.14 -1.30 -9.86
CA TYR A 325 26.00 -2.22 -10.59
C TYR A 325 25.82 -3.68 -10.16
N GLY A 326 25.64 -3.94 -8.86
CA GLY A 326 25.38 -5.28 -8.34
C GLY A 326 24.05 -5.83 -8.83
N THR A 327 23.00 -5.01 -8.81
CA THR A 327 21.68 -5.36 -9.37
C THR A 327 21.80 -5.71 -10.85
N PHE A 328 22.48 -4.88 -11.65
CA PHE A 328 22.71 -5.14 -13.07
C PHE A 328 23.41 -6.49 -13.31
N LEU A 329 24.53 -6.75 -12.61
CA LEU A 329 25.24 -8.02 -12.75
C LEU A 329 24.36 -9.22 -12.37
N LYS A 330 23.54 -9.08 -11.32
CA LYS A 330 22.68 -10.16 -10.86
C LYS A 330 21.51 -10.43 -11.82
N LEU A 331 21.04 -9.42 -12.53
CA LEU A 331 19.97 -9.56 -13.52
C LEU A 331 20.44 -10.18 -14.84
N LEU A 332 21.72 -10.05 -15.22
CA LEU A 332 22.26 -10.64 -16.45
C LEU A 332 21.91 -12.13 -16.65
N PRO A 333 22.08 -13.02 -15.65
CA PRO A 333 21.66 -14.41 -15.78
C PRO A 333 20.15 -14.65 -15.56
N LEU A 334 19.41 -13.70 -14.96
CA LEU A 334 17.98 -13.86 -14.66
C LEU A 334 17.11 -13.47 -15.85
N TRP A 335 17.44 -12.36 -16.51
CA TRP A 335 16.70 -11.81 -17.65
C TRP A 335 17.41 -12.13 -18.97
N HIS A 336 17.49 -13.41 -19.29
CA HIS A 336 18.19 -13.89 -20.50
C HIS A 336 17.57 -13.38 -21.81
N ASP A 337 16.27 -13.04 -21.80
CA ASP A 337 15.55 -12.51 -22.95
C ASP A 337 15.77 -10.99 -23.16
N VAL A 338 16.47 -10.32 -22.24
CA VAL A 338 16.71 -8.87 -22.28
C VAL A 338 18.20 -8.62 -22.57
N THR A 339 18.50 -7.81 -23.59
CA THR A 339 19.90 -7.49 -23.91
C THR A 339 20.57 -6.70 -22.77
N PRO A 340 21.90 -6.79 -22.59
CA PRO A 340 22.61 -6.03 -21.57
C PRO A 340 22.36 -4.52 -21.65
N GLU A 341 22.21 -3.96 -22.85
CA GLU A 341 21.94 -2.54 -23.09
C GLU A 341 20.57 -2.14 -22.56
N GLU A 342 19.54 -2.95 -22.85
CA GLU A 342 18.18 -2.68 -22.40
C GLU A 342 18.05 -2.88 -20.89
N MET A 343 18.70 -3.91 -20.34
CA MET A 343 18.80 -4.13 -18.90
C MET A 343 19.49 -2.97 -18.19
N ALA A 344 20.58 -2.45 -18.77
CA ALA A 344 21.27 -1.28 -18.25
C ALA A 344 20.34 -0.05 -18.19
N LYS A 345 19.53 0.21 -19.23
CA LYS A 345 18.54 1.29 -19.23
C LYS A 345 17.51 1.10 -18.11
N LYS A 346 16.96 -0.10 -17.95
CA LYS A 346 15.96 -0.43 -16.92
C LYS A 346 16.51 -0.24 -15.50
N VAL A 347 17.69 -0.78 -15.21
CA VAL A 347 18.35 -0.63 -13.90
C VAL A 347 18.66 0.85 -13.62
N LYS A 348 19.21 1.57 -14.60
CA LYS A 348 19.50 3.01 -14.45
C LYS A 348 18.23 3.81 -14.21
N ARG A 349 17.15 3.53 -14.96
CA ARG A 349 15.84 4.17 -14.78
C ARG A 349 15.32 3.97 -13.36
N PHE A 350 15.35 2.73 -12.85
CA PHE A 350 14.92 2.41 -11.50
C PHE A 350 15.70 3.23 -10.46
N TYR A 351 17.04 3.16 -10.48
CA TYR A 351 17.86 3.82 -9.45
C TYR A 351 17.84 5.35 -9.55
N TRP A 352 17.71 5.90 -10.76
CA TRP A 352 17.47 7.32 -10.95
C TRP A 352 16.14 7.75 -10.31
N ARG A 353 15.04 7.06 -10.60
CA ARG A 353 13.71 7.34 -10.00
C ARG A 353 13.75 7.19 -8.48
N TYR A 354 14.30 6.09 -7.98
CA TYR A 354 14.48 5.83 -6.56
C TYR A 354 15.26 6.96 -5.87
N GLY A 355 16.43 7.34 -6.41
CA GLY A 355 17.26 8.39 -5.83
C GLY A 355 16.62 9.77 -5.88
N ALA A 356 16.04 10.15 -7.03
CA ALA A 356 15.40 11.46 -7.23
C ALA A 356 14.13 11.63 -6.37
N ASN A 357 13.37 10.56 -6.18
CA ASN A 357 12.10 10.59 -5.45
C ASN A 357 12.19 10.10 -4.00
N ARG A 358 13.36 9.71 -3.49
CA ARG A 358 13.49 9.14 -2.14
C ARG A 358 12.93 10.05 -1.04
N HIS A 359 13.03 11.36 -1.22
CA HIS A 359 12.45 12.35 -0.31
C HIS A 359 10.94 12.18 -0.10
N LYS A 360 10.21 11.53 -1.03
CA LYS A 360 8.79 11.21 -0.85
C LYS A 360 8.59 10.09 0.18
N ALA A 361 9.50 9.12 0.28
CA ALA A 361 9.38 8.04 1.25
C ALA A 361 9.48 8.51 2.72
N THR A 362 10.09 9.67 2.96
CA THR A 362 10.21 10.27 4.30
C THR A 362 8.89 10.79 4.88
N ILE A 363 7.88 10.98 4.01
CA ILE A 363 6.56 11.50 4.37
C ILE A 363 5.42 10.58 3.93
N LEU A 364 5.74 9.44 3.30
CA LEU A 364 4.73 8.46 2.90
C LEU A 364 4.03 7.97 4.16
N THR A 365 2.70 7.83 4.09
CA THR A 365 1.83 7.49 5.23
C THR A 365 2.48 6.50 6.21
N PRO A 366 2.94 7.00 7.38
CA PRO A 366 3.14 6.17 8.54
C PRO A 366 1.83 6.06 9.30
N GLY A 367 1.48 4.89 9.82
CA GLY A 367 0.40 4.79 10.81
C GLY A 367 0.77 5.51 12.11
N THR A 368 -0.03 6.48 12.54
CA THR A 368 0.18 7.26 13.77
C THR A 368 -0.54 6.70 15.00
N TYR A 369 0.16 6.06 15.95
CA TYR A 369 -0.44 5.74 17.25
C TYR A 369 -0.43 6.96 18.18
N PHE A 370 -1.58 7.24 18.79
CA PHE A 370 -1.68 8.09 19.98
C PHE A 370 -1.44 7.23 21.22
N THR A 371 -0.48 7.60 22.07
CA THR A 371 -0.34 7.04 23.42
C THR A 371 -0.64 8.11 24.46
N ASP A 372 -1.71 7.88 25.24
CA ASP A 372 -2.17 8.67 26.39
C ASP A 372 -2.84 10.04 26.09
N ARG A 373 -3.99 10.31 26.76
CA ARG A 373 -4.78 11.55 26.65
C ARG A 373 -4.01 12.79 27.16
N ASN A 374 -2.88 12.60 27.83
CA ASN A 374 -2.14 13.67 28.51
C ASN A 374 -0.67 13.85 28.07
N HIS A 375 -0.14 13.04 27.14
CA HIS A 375 1.23 13.19 26.64
C HIS A 375 1.33 12.94 25.11
N TRP A 376 1.82 13.93 24.36
CA TRP A 376 1.93 13.89 22.89
C TRP A 376 3.14 13.07 22.40
N ASN A 377 3.18 11.77 22.66
CA ASN A 377 4.20 10.88 22.10
C ASN A 377 3.68 10.18 20.83
N PHE A 378 4.12 10.65 19.67
CA PHE A 378 3.79 10.08 18.36
C PHE A 378 4.55 8.76 18.14
N LEU A 379 3.86 7.61 18.26
CA LEU A 379 4.43 6.34 17.82
C LEU A 379 4.03 6.08 16.37
N ASN A 380 4.89 6.47 15.43
CA ASN A 380 4.74 6.12 14.01
C ASN A 380 4.97 4.60 13.83
N LEU A 381 3.90 3.83 13.66
CA LEU A 381 3.88 2.49 13.10
C LEU A 381 3.61 2.60 11.62
N SER A 382 4.61 2.37 10.77
CA SER A 382 4.55 2.40 9.31
C SER A 382 3.30 1.72 8.70
N ALA A 383 3.05 1.93 7.39
CA ALA A 383 2.15 1.06 6.61
C ALA A 383 2.31 -0.42 7.00
N TYR A 384 1.23 -1.22 6.95
CA TYR A 384 1.27 -2.63 7.36
C TYR A 384 2.47 -3.33 6.75
N HIS A 385 3.36 -3.88 7.58
CA HIS A 385 4.59 -4.49 7.11
C HIS A 385 4.32 -5.92 6.61
N ALA A 386 4.55 -6.14 5.31
CA ALA A 386 4.40 -7.44 4.67
C ALA A 386 5.70 -7.82 3.96
N GLU A 387 6.11 -7.03 2.98
CA GLU A 387 7.31 -7.30 2.19
C GLU A 387 8.61 -6.84 2.85
N ARG A 388 9.62 -7.73 2.78
CA ARG A 388 10.99 -7.46 3.27
C ARG A 388 11.68 -6.33 2.51
N TYR A 389 11.26 -6.05 1.27
CA TYR A 389 11.87 -5.03 0.42
C TYR A 389 11.23 -3.64 0.52
N SER A 390 10.29 -3.46 1.47
CA SER A 390 9.62 -2.18 1.75
C SER A 390 10.58 -1.00 1.85
N CYS A 391 10.12 0.15 1.34
CA CYS A 391 10.85 1.41 1.28
C CYS A 391 10.58 2.32 2.49
N ASP A 392 9.91 1.83 3.54
CA ASP A 392 9.60 2.59 4.77
C ASP A 392 10.86 3.17 5.42
N ASP A 393 10.97 4.50 5.42
CA ASP A 393 12.13 5.23 5.96
C ASP A 393 12.06 5.42 7.48
N HIS A 394 10.92 5.13 8.14
CA HIS A 394 10.78 5.36 9.57
C HIS A 394 11.42 4.26 10.42
N ARG A 395 11.36 3.00 9.95
CA ARG A 395 11.82 1.84 10.73
C ARG A 395 12.64 0.86 9.92
N ASN A 396 12.21 0.57 8.69
CA ASN A 396 12.67 -0.63 7.99
C ASN A 396 13.80 -0.39 6.98
N ASP A 397 13.85 0.76 6.30
CA ASP A 397 14.81 1.08 5.23
C ASP A 397 15.44 2.46 5.46
N HIS A 398 16.22 2.62 6.53
CA HIS A 398 16.92 3.89 6.79
C HIS A 398 17.94 4.18 5.68
N ARG A 399 17.71 5.25 4.92
CA ARG A 399 18.52 5.61 3.74
C ARG A 399 18.67 7.14 3.65
N PRO A 400 19.74 7.64 3.00
CA PRO A 400 19.77 9.03 2.57
C PRO A 400 18.51 9.39 1.76
N PHE A 401 18.04 10.63 1.85
CA PHE A 401 16.94 11.13 1.01
C PHE A 401 17.38 12.26 0.07
N LEU A 402 18.65 12.67 0.17
CA LEU A 402 19.35 13.54 -0.76
C LEU A 402 20.47 12.74 -1.42
N TYR A 403 20.18 12.17 -2.59
CA TYR A 403 21.16 11.42 -3.39
C TYR A 403 21.72 12.28 -4.52
N ASN A 404 22.95 12.00 -4.94
CA ASN A 404 23.32 12.25 -6.33
C ASN A 404 22.58 11.23 -7.21
N SER A 405 21.41 11.60 -7.72
CA SER A 405 20.54 10.72 -8.52
C SER A 405 21.11 10.37 -9.90
N ALA A 406 22.23 10.98 -10.32
CA ALA A 406 22.92 10.59 -11.54
C ALA A 406 23.75 9.32 -11.37
N TRP A 407 24.07 8.91 -10.13
CA TRP A 407 24.81 7.68 -9.81
C TRP A 407 26.07 7.50 -10.69
N GLU A 408 26.79 8.60 -10.92
CA GLU A 408 27.80 8.73 -12.00
C GLU A 408 28.80 7.58 -12.04
N TRP A 409 29.35 7.20 -10.88
CA TRP A 409 30.34 6.14 -10.78
C TRP A 409 29.75 4.76 -11.10
N GLN A 410 28.58 4.46 -10.52
CA GLN A 410 27.90 3.18 -10.67
C GLN A 410 27.38 3.00 -12.08
N PHE A 411 26.81 4.05 -12.68
CA PHE A 411 26.30 4.01 -14.04
C PHE A 411 27.44 3.91 -15.06
N LYS A 412 28.57 4.59 -14.84
CA LYS A 412 29.78 4.41 -15.66
C LYS A 412 30.30 2.97 -15.62
N LYS A 413 30.22 2.29 -14.48
CA LYS A 413 30.60 0.86 -14.38
C LYS A 413 29.69 -0.05 -15.21
N ILE A 414 28.38 0.22 -15.22
CA ILE A 414 27.43 -0.47 -16.09
C ILE A 414 27.79 -0.22 -17.56
N ASP A 415 28.03 1.03 -17.94
CA ASP A 415 28.37 1.38 -19.33
C ASP A 415 29.67 0.73 -19.81
N GLN A 416 30.69 0.70 -18.96
CA GLN A 416 31.95 0.01 -19.25
C GLN A 416 31.71 -1.48 -19.55
N PHE A 417 30.87 -2.15 -18.76
CA PHE A 417 30.54 -3.55 -18.99
C PHE A 417 29.84 -3.76 -20.34
N VAL A 418 28.86 -2.93 -20.65
CA VAL A 418 28.10 -3.00 -21.91
C VAL A 418 29.02 -2.76 -23.10
N SER A 419 29.89 -1.73 -23.06
CA SER A 419 30.83 -1.42 -24.14
C SER A 419 31.87 -2.51 -24.42
N VAL A 420 32.29 -3.25 -23.40
CA VAL A 420 33.29 -4.33 -23.56
C VAL A 420 32.69 -5.54 -24.27
N LYS A 421 31.36 -5.76 -24.17
CA LYS A 421 30.68 -6.83 -24.91
C LYS A 421 30.45 -6.51 -26.39
N GLU A 422 30.34 -5.24 -26.78
CA GLU A 422 30.19 -4.83 -28.19
C GLU A 422 31.49 -5.02 -29.01
N HIS A 423 32.63 -5.19 -28.34
CA HIS A 423 33.93 -5.45 -28.97
C HIS A 423 34.53 -6.78 -28.48
N PRO A 424 34.05 -7.94 -28.97
CA PRO A 424 34.72 -9.20 -28.72
C PRO A 424 36.01 -9.24 -29.53
N SER A 425 37.09 -8.67 -28.99
CA SER A 425 38.45 -9.01 -29.43
C SER A 425 38.73 -10.47 -29.02
N GLY A 426 38.32 -11.42 -29.86
CA GLY A 426 39.00 -12.70 -30.11
C GLY A 426 39.33 -13.66 -28.96
N GLN A 427 38.97 -13.42 -27.70
CA GLN A 427 39.23 -14.36 -26.60
C GLN A 427 38.02 -14.49 -25.69
N GLY A 428 37.41 -15.68 -25.74
CA GLY A 428 36.27 -16.08 -24.95
C GLY A 428 36.60 -16.16 -23.46
N GLY A 429 36.53 -15.03 -22.77
CA GLY A 429 36.41 -14.99 -21.32
C GLY A 429 34.94 -15.07 -20.93
N ARG A 430 34.43 -16.29 -20.65
CA ARG A 430 33.19 -16.44 -19.87
C ARG A 430 33.48 -15.91 -18.46
N PHE A 431 33.00 -14.71 -18.15
CA PHE A 431 32.86 -14.30 -16.75
C PHE A 431 31.74 -15.14 -16.14
N ILE A 432 32.14 -16.16 -15.38
CA ILE A 432 31.24 -16.90 -14.50
C ILE A 432 30.91 -15.95 -13.35
N CYS A 433 29.62 -15.60 -13.24
CA CYS A 433 29.09 -14.80 -12.13
C CYS A 433 28.50 -15.72 -11.07
#